data_AF-A0A1J6WZF1-F1
#
_entry.id   AF-A0A1J6WZF1-F1
#
_cell.length_a   1.000
_cell.length_b   1.000
_cell.length_c   1.000
_cell.angle_alpha   90.00
_cell.angle_beta   90.00
_cell.angle_gamma   90.00
#
_symmetry.space_group_name_H-M   'P 1'
#
loop_
_entity.id
_entity.type
_entity.pdbx_description
1 polymer ?
#
loop_
_entity_poly.entity_id
_entity_poly.type
_entity_poly.pdbx_seq_one_letter_code
_entity_poly.pdbx_strand_id
1 'polypeptide(L)'
;MPYRDRTTVERWVNEYIESHSADSLGVAVLDKNFEAGPNSGIVVVTLRSASTITFLHPEIRQGLPNWVVTFEGRNETLDLDDAALRQLAEDLTSLAELRSFLQQKTDAVVLTHGPRG
;
A
#
# COMPACT_ATOMS: atom_id res chain seq x y z
N MET A 1 3.07 -1.16 -17.59
CA MET A 1 2.78 0.07 -16.83
C MET A 1 3.52 -0.02 -15.50
N PRO A 2 4.42 0.92 -15.16
CA PRO A 2 5.35 0.76 -14.02
C PRO A 2 4.68 0.57 -12.66
N TYR A 3 3.48 1.13 -12.45
CA TYR A 3 2.68 0.92 -11.23
C TYR A 3 2.08 -0.50 -11.10
N ARG A 4 2.20 -1.35 -12.14
CA ARG A 4 1.84 -2.78 -12.12
C ARG A 4 3.06 -3.70 -12.15
N ASP A 5 4.26 -3.11 -12.22
CA ASP A 5 5.52 -3.83 -12.20
C ASP A 5 5.99 -3.97 -10.75
N ARG A 6 6.16 -5.22 -10.29
CA ARG A 6 6.53 -5.50 -8.89
C ARG A 6 7.84 -4.82 -8.52
N THR A 7 8.90 -5.01 -9.32
CA THR A 7 10.23 -4.49 -8.99
C THR A 7 10.21 -2.98 -8.87
N THR A 8 9.37 -2.31 -9.66
CA THR A 8 9.18 -0.86 -9.56
C THR A 8 8.43 -0.46 -8.29
N VAL A 9 7.33 -1.12 -7.97
CA VAL A 9 6.56 -0.86 -6.75
C VAL A 9 7.40 -1.15 -5.50
N GLU A 10 8.15 -2.25 -5.48
CA GLU A 10 9.05 -2.63 -4.39
C GLU A 10 10.13 -1.57 -4.16
N ARG A 11 10.73 -1.04 -5.22
CA ARG A 11 11.67 0.08 -5.13
C ARG A 11 11.03 1.32 -4.51
N TRP A 12 9.83 1.68 -4.93
CA TRP A 12 9.12 2.83 -4.36
C TRP A 12 8.78 2.62 -2.88
N VAL A 13 8.37 1.42 -2.48
CA VAL A 13 8.13 1.09 -1.07
C VAL A 13 9.43 1.23 -0.27
N ASN A 14 10.56 0.74 -0.79
CA ASN A 14 11.85 0.88 -0.12
C ASN A 14 12.28 2.36 0.00
N GLU A 15 12.10 3.17 -1.05
CA GLU A 15 12.33 4.62 -1.00
C GLU A 15 11.47 5.31 0.07
N TYR A 16 10.22 4.88 0.23
CA TYR A 16 9.33 5.38 1.28
C TYR A 16 9.86 5.01 2.67
N ILE A 17 10.25 3.75 2.89
CA ILE A 17 10.77 3.26 4.18
C ILE A 17 12.07 3.99 4.55
N GLU A 18 13.00 4.16 3.60
CA GLU A 18 14.27 4.86 3.82
C GLU A 18 14.06 6.33 4.21
N SER A 19 13.02 6.97 3.68
CA SER A 19 12.70 8.37 3.97
C SER A 19 11.92 8.60 5.28
N HIS A 20 11.36 7.54 5.89
CA HIS A 20 10.47 7.65 7.06
C HIS A 20 11.01 7.03 8.36
N SER A 21 12.33 6.84 8.50
CA SER A 21 13.06 6.41 9.72
C SER A 21 12.27 5.56 10.74
N ALA A 22 12.39 4.23 10.60
CA ALA A 22 12.32 3.16 11.63
C ALA A 22 11.13 3.03 12.60
N ASP A 23 10.25 4.02 12.78
CA ASP A 23 9.05 3.92 13.64
C ASP A 23 7.74 3.74 12.86
N SER A 24 7.86 3.80 11.54
CA SER A 24 6.79 3.57 10.58
C SER A 24 6.50 2.08 10.46
N LEU A 25 5.22 1.69 10.55
CA LEU A 25 4.58 0.43 10.12
C LEU A 25 5.50 -0.75 9.75
N GLY A 26 5.15 -1.96 10.22
CA GLY A 26 5.68 -3.19 9.64
C GLY A 26 5.21 -3.38 8.19
N VAL A 27 5.85 -2.67 7.24
CA VAL A 27 5.58 -2.77 5.81
C VAL A 27 6.43 -3.90 5.25
N ALA A 28 5.78 -4.95 4.77
CA ALA A 28 6.44 -6.07 4.10
C ALA A 28 5.82 -6.25 2.71
N VAL A 29 6.60 -6.06 1.65
CA VAL A 29 6.15 -6.42 0.30
C VAL A 29 6.18 -7.94 0.18
N LEU A 30 5.05 -8.58 0.48
CA LEU A 30 4.96 -10.05 0.45
C LEU A 30 5.05 -10.59 -0.97
N ASP A 31 5.73 -11.73 -1.09
CA ASP A 31 5.69 -12.55 -2.28
C ASP A 31 4.35 -13.29 -2.38
N LYS A 32 3.66 -12.97 -3.46
CA LYS A 32 2.50 -13.59 -4.09
C LYS A 32 2.26 -15.07 -3.72
N ASN A 33 1.41 -15.33 -2.72
CA ASN A 33 0.74 -16.62 -2.54
C ASN A 33 -0.61 -16.56 -1.79
N PHE A 34 -1.41 -15.53 -2.06
CA PHE A 34 -2.87 -15.63 -2.13
C PHE A 34 -3.26 -15.08 -3.50
N GLU A 35 -3.84 -15.92 -4.37
CA GLU A 35 -3.67 -15.86 -5.83
C GLU A 35 -3.92 -14.49 -6.49
N ALA A 36 -2.84 -13.92 -7.02
CA ALA A 36 -2.86 -12.74 -7.88
C ALA A 36 -2.46 -13.10 -9.32
N GLY A 37 -3.10 -12.48 -10.31
CA GLY A 37 -2.73 -12.61 -11.72
C GLY A 37 -1.36 -11.95 -12.06
N PRO A 38 -0.85 -12.12 -13.29
CA PRO A 38 0.57 -11.89 -13.65
C PRO A 38 1.07 -10.41 -13.68
N ASN A 39 0.37 -9.44 -13.06
CA ASN A 39 0.67 -7.99 -13.12
C ASN A 39 0.41 -7.23 -11.78
N SER A 40 0.66 -7.86 -10.64
CA SER A 40 0.14 -7.39 -9.35
C SER A 40 1.15 -6.54 -8.58
N GLY A 41 1.15 -5.22 -8.83
CA GLY A 41 1.77 -4.22 -7.95
C GLY A 41 1.02 -4.08 -6.62
N ILE A 42 0.82 -5.20 -5.92
CA ILE A 42 0.12 -5.27 -4.63
C ILE A 42 1.16 -5.10 -3.52
N VAL A 43 0.87 -4.23 -2.57
CA VAL A 43 1.70 -3.99 -1.38
C VAL A 43 0.93 -4.47 -0.17
N VAL A 44 1.44 -5.45 0.57
CA VAL A 44 0.82 -5.92 1.80
C VAL A 44 1.37 -5.11 2.98
N VAL A 45 0.52 -4.78 3.94
CA VAL A 45 0.88 -4.04 5.14
C VAL A 45 0.36 -4.79 6.35
N THR A 46 1.22 -4.98 7.34
CA THR A 46 0.84 -5.53 8.63
C THR A 46 0.66 -4.37 9.61
N LEU A 47 -0.54 -4.23 10.16
CA LEU A 47 -0.81 -3.27 11.24
C LEU A 47 -0.31 -3.87 12.56
N ARG A 48 0.34 -3.06 13.39
CA ARG A 48 0.95 -3.52 14.65
C ARG A 48 -0.09 -3.88 15.70
N SER A 49 -1.23 -3.19 15.65
CA SER A 49 -2.33 -3.27 16.61
C SER A 49 -3.50 -4.14 16.14
N ALA A 50 -3.47 -4.63 14.89
CA ALA A 50 -4.57 -5.39 14.31
C ALA A 50 -4.09 -6.48 13.36
N SER A 51 -4.46 -7.74 13.65
CA SER A 51 -4.29 -8.88 12.75
C SER A 51 -5.33 -8.84 11.62
N THR A 52 -5.21 -7.84 10.74
CA THR A 52 -6.09 -7.68 9.56
C THR A 52 -5.23 -7.70 8.31
N ILE A 53 -5.57 -8.55 7.35
CA ILE A 53 -4.92 -8.55 6.05
C ILE A 53 -5.25 -7.20 5.39
N THR A 54 -4.22 -6.37 5.25
CA THR A 54 -4.34 -5.03 4.67
C THR A 54 -3.41 -4.94 3.48
N PHE A 55 -3.92 -4.49 2.34
CA PHE A 55 -3.10 -4.36 1.15
C PHE A 55 -3.48 -3.15 0.31
N LEU A 56 -2.50 -2.64 -0.44
CA LEU A 56 -2.66 -1.57 -1.40
C LEU A 56 -2.53 -2.13 -2.80
N HIS A 57 -3.38 -1.67 -3.72
CA HIS A 57 -3.31 -2.07 -5.12
C HIS A 57 -3.86 -0.98 -6.04
N PRO A 58 -3.40 -0.90 -7.29
CA PRO A 58 -3.90 0.07 -8.26
C PRO A 58 -5.16 -0.42 -8.99
N GLU A 59 -6.25 0.34 -8.88
CA GLU A 59 -7.46 0.17 -9.68
C GLU A 59 -7.54 1.23 -10.78
N ILE A 60 -8.09 0.88 -11.94
CA ILE A 60 -8.38 1.89 -12.97
C ILE A 60 -9.74 2.51 -12.67
N ARG A 61 -9.74 3.80 -12.32
CA ARG A 61 -10.96 4.60 -12.13
C ARG A 61 -10.92 5.79 -13.07
N GLN A 62 -11.97 5.95 -13.87
CA GLN A 62 -12.08 7.02 -14.88
C GLN A 62 -10.87 7.05 -15.84
N GLY A 63 -10.33 5.88 -16.21
CA GLY A 63 -9.20 5.76 -17.11
C GLY A 63 -7.83 6.01 -16.49
N LEU A 64 -7.76 6.36 -15.19
CA LEU A 64 -6.52 6.64 -14.48
C LEU A 64 -6.26 5.63 -13.35
N PRO A 65 -5.00 5.23 -13.12
CA PRO A 65 -4.65 4.35 -12.01
C PRO A 65 -4.80 5.08 -10.67
N ASN A 66 -5.56 4.47 -9.77
CA ASN A 66 -5.83 4.94 -8.42
C ASN A 66 -5.44 3.87 -7.42
N TRP A 67 -4.55 4.20 -6.48
CA TRP A 67 -4.22 3.29 -5.39
C TRP A 67 -5.36 3.21 -4.39
N VAL A 68 -5.72 1.98 -4.04
CA VAL A 68 -6.78 1.64 -3.10
C VAL A 68 -6.18 0.86 -1.95
N VAL A 69 -6.61 1.18 -0.73
CA VAL A 69 -6.32 0.38 0.46
C VAL A 69 -7.52 -0.53 0.68
N THR A 70 -7.28 -1.83 0.78
CA THR A 70 -8.27 -2.84 1.13
C THR A 70 -7.94 -3.42 2.50
N PHE A 71 -8.95 -3.47 3.36
CA PHE A 71 -8.93 -4.24 4.61
C PHE A 71 -9.82 -5.46 4.40
N GLU A 72 -9.25 -6.66 4.47
CA GLU A 72 -10.07 -7.85 4.40
C GLU A 72 -10.86 -8.03 5.70
N GLY A 73 -12.07 -8.58 5.57
CA GLY A 73 -12.92 -8.87 6.71
C GLY A 73 -12.21 -9.80 7.70
N ARG A 74 -12.31 -9.48 8.99
CA ARG A 74 -11.85 -10.36 10.06
C ARG A 74 -12.93 -11.39 10.37
N ASN A 75 -12.52 -12.61 10.71
CA ASN A 75 -13.44 -13.63 11.24
C ASN A 75 -13.76 -13.42 12.73
N GLU A 76 -13.01 -12.56 13.43
CA GLU A 76 -13.12 -12.32 14.87
C GLU A 76 -13.18 -10.83 15.20
N THR A 77 -13.91 -10.48 16.27
CA THR A 77 -13.99 -9.13 16.84
C THR A 77 -12.60 -8.61 17.22
N LEU A 78 -12.43 -7.29 17.15
CA LEU A 78 -11.22 -6.59 17.59
C LEU A 78 -11.54 -5.73 18.81
N ASP A 79 -11.13 -6.20 19.99
CA ASP A 79 -11.19 -5.39 21.21
C ASP A 79 -9.83 -4.70 21.43
N LEU A 80 -9.84 -3.38 21.58
CA LEU A 80 -8.63 -2.57 21.77
C LEU A 80 -8.74 -1.76 23.06
N ASP A 81 -7.65 -1.67 23.81
CA ASP A 81 -7.47 -0.68 24.86
C ASP A 81 -6.99 0.67 24.28
N ASP A 82 -6.83 1.71 25.12
CA ASP A 82 -6.42 3.05 24.67
C ASP A 82 -5.06 3.03 23.96
N ALA A 83 -4.12 2.21 24.44
CA ALA A 83 -2.79 2.11 23.84
C ALA A 83 -2.86 1.47 22.44
N ALA A 84 -3.56 0.35 22.30
CA ALA A 84 -3.71 -0.34 21.03
C ALA A 84 -4.56 0.46 20.03
N LEU A 85 -5.57 1.20 20.49
CA LEU A 85 -6.38 2.09 19.66
C LEU A 85 -5.55 3.26 19.09
N ARG A 86 -4.71 3.90 19.92
CA ARG A 86 -3.78 4.94 19.45
C ARG A 86 -2.78 4.38 18.45
N GLN A 87 -2.24 3.19 18.73
CA GLN A 87 -1.32 2.54 17.81
C GLN A 87 -1.97 2.25 16.45
N LEU A 88 -3.25 1.84 16.44
CA LEU A 88 -4.00 1.64 15.20
C LEU A 88 -4.19 2.95 14.42
N ALA A 89 -4.45 4.06 15.11
CA ALA A 89 -4.58 5.36 14.46
C ALA A 89 -3.26 5.82 13.80
N GLU A 90 -2.12 5.59 14.48
CA GLU A 90 -0.79 5.84 13.91
C GLU A 90 -0.52 4.94 12.70
N ASP A 91 -0.85 3.64 12.80
CA ASP A 91 -0.71 2.68 11.71
C ASP A 91 -1.53 3.13 10.48
N LEU A 92 -2.77 3.58 10.68
CA LEU A 92 -3.63 4.07 9.59
C LEU A 92 -3.12 5.38 8.99
N THR A 93 -2.48 6.24 9.78
CA THR A 93 -1.86 7.48 9.30
C THR A 93 -0.70 7.16 8.36
N SER A 94 0.23 6.30 8.79
CA SER A 94 1.35 5.87 7.95
C SER A 94 0.89 5.10 6.70
N LEU A 95 -0.23 4.37 6.78
CA LEU A 95 -0.80 3.67 5.62
C LEU A 95 -1.37 4.64 4.58
N ALA A 96 -2.00 5.73 5.03
CA ALA A 96 -2.49 6.80 4.17
C ALA A 96 -1.34 7.56 3.49
N GLU A 97 -0.23 7.78 4.21
CA GLU A 97 0.99 8.38 3.68
C GLU A 97 1.63 7.50 2.60
N LEU A 98 1.80 6.19 2.86
CA LEU A 98 2.31 5.23 1.88
C LEU A 98 1.45 5.20 0.61
N ARG A 99 0.11 5.12 0.77
CA ARG A 99 -0.81 5.18 -0.37
C ARG A 99 -0.62 6.45 -1.19
N SER A 100 -0.47 7.58 -0.52
CA SER A 100 -0.30 8.89 -1.17
C SER A 100 1.02 8.98 -1.90
N PHE A 101 2.09 8.43 -1.34
CA PHE A 101 3.40 8.35 -1.99
C PHE A 101 3.35 7.50 -3.27
N LEU A 102 2.75 6.31 -3.20
CA LEU A 102 2.61 5.42 -4.36
C LEU A 102 1.75 6.06 -5.47
N GLN A 103 0.70 6.80 -5.10
CA GLN A 103 -0.10 7.57 -6.05
C GLN A 103 0.74 8.65 -6.74
N GLN A 104 1.50 9.45 -5.99
CA GLN A 104 2.35 10.49 -6.55
C GLN A 104 3.38 9.94 -7.55
N LYS A 105 4.03 8.82 -7.22
CA LYS A 105 4.95 8.12 -8.13
C LYS A 105 4.24 7.66 -9.40
N THR A 106 3.04 7.10 -9.24
CA THR A 106 2.23 6.63 -10.35
C THR A 106 1.82 7.78 -11.27
N ASP A 107 1.35 8.89 -10.72
CA ASP A 107 0.94 10.07 -11.48
C ASP A 107 2.12 10.68 -12.24
N ALA A 108 3.29 10.78 -11.61
CA ALA A 108 4.51 11.24 -12.28
C ALA A 108 4.90 10.36 -13.47
N VAL A 109 4.76 9.04 -13.35
CA VAL A 109 5.01 8.10 -14.45
C VAL A 109 3.94 8.23 -15.55
N VAL A 110 2.66 8.35 -15.20
CA VAL A 110 1.57 8.49 -16.18
C VAL A 110 1.72 9.80 -16.96
N LEU A 111 2.06 10.90 -16.29
CA LEU A 111 2.32 12.19 -16.94
C LEU A 111 3.51 12.14 -17.89
N THR A 112 4.60 11.46 -17.50
CA THR A 112 5.80 11.31 -18.35
C THR A 112 5.59 10.34 -19.52
N HIS A 113 4.59 9.47 -19.47
CA HIS A 113 4.25 8.48 -20.49
C HIS A 113 2.88 8.72 -21.15
N GLY A 114 2.29 9.91 -20.98
CA GLY A 114 1.04 10.34 -21.64
C GLY A 114 1.14 10.28 -23.16
N PRO A 115 0.00 10.15 -23.89
CA PRO A 115 -0.01 9.62 -25.24
C PRO A 115 0.89 10.49 -26.14
N ARG A 116 1.93 9.88 -26.72
CA ARG A 116 2.48 10.42 -27.96
C ARG A 116 1.31 10.48 -28.94
N GLY A 117 0.91 11.70 -29.30
CA GLY A 117 -0.07 11.93 -30.36
C GLY A 117 0.35 11.31 -31.68
#